data_AF-K1XYD3-F1
#
_entry.id   AF-K1XYD3-F1
#
_cell.length_a   1.000
_cell.length_b   1.000
_cell.length_c   1.000
_cell.angle_alpha   90.00
_cell.angle_beta   90.00
_cell.angle_gamma   90.00
#
_symmetry.space_group_name_H-M   'P 1'
#
loop_
_entity.id
_entity.type
_entity.pdbx_description
1 polymer ?
#
loop_
_entity_poly.entity_id
_entity_poly.type
_entity_poly.pdbx_seq_one_letter_code
_entity_poly.pdbx_strand_id
1 'polypeptide(L)'
;MKIKALSRCAPLLFFSLLFILSGCSQSTDISSTALPPGVPNLAAVNPDAYMEVDCLLPGQIRKLGTMVYASPRRPMKTTAGDCEIR
;
A
#
# COMPACT_ATOMS: atom_id res chain seq x y z
N MET A 1 -42.48 23.48 20.26
CA MET A 1 -42.47 21.99 20.29
C MET A 1 -41.24 21.33 19.66
N LYS A 2 -40.27 22.06 19.08
CA LYS A 2 -39.08 21.48 18.40
C LYS A 2 -37.93 21.05 19.33
N ILE A 3 -37.93 21.49 20.59
CA ILE A 3 -36.84 21.25 21.56
C ILE A 3 -36.85 19.80 22.12
N LYS A 4 -38.04 19.19 22.27
CA LYS A 4 -38.17 17.80 22.77
C LYS A 4 -37.67 16.74 21.79
N ALA A 5 -37.61 17.04 20.49
CA ALA A 5 -37.06 16.13 19.48
C ALA A 5 -35.53 16.04 19.55
N LEU A 6 -34.85 17.15 19.85
CA LEU A 6 -33.40 17.21 19.96
C LEU A 6 -32.87 16.42 21.19
N SER A 7 -33.61 16.46 22.30
CA SER A 7 -33.27 15.73 23.54
C SER A 7 -33.50 14.22 23.45
N ARG A 8 -34.43 13.75 22.62
CA ARG A 8 -34.69 12.32 22.38
C ARG A 8 -33.75 11.68 21.36
N CYS A 9 -33.17 12.48 20.46
CA CYS A 9 -32.12 12.03 19.56
C CYS A 9 -30.75 11.97 20.23
N ALA A 10 -30.51 12.72 21.30
CA ALA A 10 -29.26 12.71 22.06
C ALA A 10 -28.83 11.30 22.54
N PRO A 11 -29.69 10.47 23.18
CA PRO A 11 -29.30 9.13 23.59
C PRO A 11 -29.07 8.18 22.40
N LEU A 12 -29.81 8.35 21.29
CA LEU A 12 -29.64 7.54 20.08
C LEU A 12 -28.34 7.88 19.34
N LEU A 13 -27.97 9.15 19.29
CA LEU A 13 -26.68 9.59 18.73
C LEU A 13 -25.52 9.14 19.61
N PHE A 14 -25.67 9.17 20.95
CA PHE A 14 -24.64 8.69 21.87
C PHE A 14 -24.42 7.18 21.76
N PHE A 15 -25.50 6.40 21.61
CA PHE A 15 -25.43 4.94 21.45
C PHE A 15 -24.80 4.54 20.10
N SER A 16 -25.12 5.27 19.02
CA SER A 16 -24.49 5.09 17.70
C SER A 16 -22.98 5.39 17.73
N LEU A 17 -22.58 6.48 18.40
CA LEU A 17 -21.18 6.86 18.56
C LEU A 17 -20.38 5.80 19.36
N LEU A 18 -20.98 5.22 20.39
CA LEU A 18 -20.38 4.14 21.19
C LEU A 18 -20.22 2.84 20.39
N PHE A 19 -21.16 2.52 19.49
CA PHE A 19 -21.10 1.32 18.65
C PHE A 19 -19.99 1.38 17.59
N ILE A 20 -19.67 2.59 17.10
CA ILE A 20 -18.59 2.79 16.12
C ILE A 20 -17.21 2.61 16.78
N LEU A 21 -17.07 2.87 18.09
CA LEU A 21 -15.79 2.76 18.80
C LEU A 21 -15.43 1.32 19.24
N SER A 22 -16.38 0.38 19.33
CA SER A 22 -16.10 -0.99 19.79
C SER A 22 -15.71 -1.98 18.67
N GLY A 23 -15.59 -1.51 17.43
CA GLY A 23 -15.44 -2.34 16.24
C GLY A 23 -14.04 -2.87 15.89
N CYS A 24 -13.13 -3.08 16.85
CA CYS A 24 -11.85 -3.76 16.59
C CYS A 24 -11.35 -4.57 17.81
N SER A 25 -11.62 -5.88 17.82
CA SER A 25 -10.79 -6.83 18.58
C SER A 25 -10.73 -8.19 17.86
N GLN A 26 -9.98 -8.24 16.76
CA GLN A 26 -9.44 -9.50 16.25
C GLN A 26 -7.95 -9.56 16.61
N SER A 27 -7.67 -10.05 17.81
CA SER A 27 -6.32 -10.48 18.21
C SER A 27 -5.99 -11.75 17.42
N THR A 28 -5.05 -11.64 16.48
CA THR A 28 -4.45 -12.78 15.80
C THR A 28 -3.31 -13.31 16.67
N ASP A 29 -3.46 -14.54 17.15
CA ASP A 29 -2.39 -15.27 17.80
C ASP A 29 -1.30 -15.58 16.77
N ILE A 30 -0.20 -14.83 16.80
CA ILE A 30 1.04 -15.21 16.09
C ILE A 30 1.73 -16.25 16.98
N SER A 31 1.22 -17.47 16.95
CA SER A 31 1.96 -18.66 17.38
C SER A 31 2.70 -19.22 16.17
N SER A 32 4.02 -19.12 16.24
CA SER A 32 5.02 -19.61 15.32
C SER A 32 4.81 -21.07 14.92
N THR A 33 4.43 -21.33 13.67
CA THR A 33 4.85 -22.54 12.95
C THR A 33 4.73 -22.36 11.44
N ALA A 34 5.83 -22.65 10.73
CA ALA A 34 6.00 -22.68 9.27
C ALA A 34 5.98 -21.31 8.54
N LEU A 35 7.19 -20.74 8.35
CA LEU A 35 7.43 -19.74 7.32
C LEU A 35 7.07 -20.34 5.94
N PRO A 36 6.20 -19.70 5.14
CA PRO A 36 5.94 -20.14 3.77
C PRO A 36 7.21 -20.00 2.92
N PRO A 37 7.42 -20.85 1.90
CA PRO A 37 8.53 -20.70 0.96
C PRO A 37 8.35 -19.38 0.19
N GLY A 38 9.12 -18.35 0.56
CA GLY A 38 9.00 -17.02 -0.02
C GLY A 38 9.29 -15.86 0.92
N VAL A 39 9.44 -16.10 2.23
CA VAL A 39 9.92 -15.06 3.14
C VAL A 39 11.45 -14.96 3.06
N PRO A 40 12.02 -13.80 2.66
CA PRO A 40 13.46 -13.64 2.60
C PRO A 40 14.04 -13.75 4.02
N ASN A 41 15.10 -14.55 4.16
CA ASN A 41 15.91 -14.57 5.37
C ASN A 41 16.43 -13.15 5.59
N LEU A 42 16.00 -12.48 6.67
CA LEU A 42 16.40 -11.10 7.00
C LEU A 42 17.92 -10.93 7.09
N ALA A 43 18.65 -12.00 7.36
CA ALA A 43 20.12 -12.04 7.40
C ALA A 43 20.80 -11.97 6.00
N ALA A 44 20.06 -12.20 4.91
CA ALA A 44 20.57 -12.16 3.53
C ALA A 44 20.02 -10.97 2.72
N VAL A 45 19.35 -10.03 3.40
CA VAL A 45 18.78 -8.85 2.76
C VAL A 45 19.91 -7.84 2.51
N ASN A 46 20.32 -7.66 1.25
CA ASN A 46 21.25 -6.60 0.88
C ASN A 46 20.55 -5.24 1.06
N PRO A 47 21.00 -4.39 2.00
CA PRO A 47 20.35 -3.11 2.28
C PRO A 47 20.42 -2.15 1.09
N ASP A 48 21.44 -2.30 0.25
CA ASP A 48 21.65 -1.49 -0.95
C ASP A 48 20.49 -1.60 -1.94
N ALA A 49 19.78 -2.74 -1.98
CA ALA A 49 18.65 -2.95 -2.88
C ALA A 49 17.46 -2.02 -2.57
N TYR A 50 17.37 -1.49 -1.35
CA TYR A 50 16.30 -0.57 -0.92
C TYR A 50 16.72 0.90 -0.93
N MET A 51 17.96 1.18 -1.31
CA MET A 51 18.42 2.56 -1.47
C MET A 51 17.71 3.21 -2.65
N GLU A 52 17.19 4.41 -2.42
CA GLU A 52 16.53 5.19 -3.46
C GLU A 52 17.59 5.80 -4.40
N VAL A 53 17.49 5.47 -5.69
CA VAL A 53 18.41 5.88 -6.75
C VAL A 53 17.66 6.52 -7.92
N ASP A 54 18.36 7.32 -8.70
CA ASP A 54 17.84 7.87 -9.96
C ASP A 54 18.03 6.87 -11.09
N CYS A 55 16.94 6.32 -11.60
CA CYS A 55 16.96 5.36 -12.70
C CYS A 55 16.29 5.92 -13.95
N LEU A 56 16.85 5.56 -15.11
CA LEU A 56 16.30 5.90 -16.42
C LEU A 56 15.44 4.73 -16.89
N LEU A 57 14.17 4.74 -16.51
CA LEU A 57 13.24 3.69 -16.91
C LEU A 57 13.08 3.67 -18.44
N PRO A 58 13.00 2.48 -19.07
CA PRO A 58 12.69 2.38 -20.49
C PRO A 58 11.42 3.16 -20.85
N GLY A 59 11.50 3.89 -21.95
CA GLY A 59 10.37 4.62 -22.49
C GLY A 59 9.25 3.68 -22.96
N GLN A 60 8.06 4.23 -23.12
CA GLN A 60 6.92 3.47 -23.62
C GLN A 60 7.15 3.10 -25.09
N ILE A 61 6.88 1.83 -25.43
CA ILE A 61 6.88 1.34 -26.81
C ILE A 61 5.48 1.53 -27.38
N ARG A 62 5.39 2.18 -28.55
CA ARG A 62 4.14 2.43 -29.26
C ARG A 62 4.25 1.92 -30.70
N LYS A 63 3.16 1.37 -31.22
CA LYS A 63 3.07 0.92 -32.61
C LYS A 63 2.13 1.85 -33.38
N LEU A 64 2.61 2.40 -34.50
CA LEU A 64 1.82 3.22 -35.41
C LEU A 64 1.82 2.53 -36.79
N GLY A 65 0.68 1.95 -37.17
CA GLY A 65 0.60 1.09 -38.36
C GLY A 65 1.55 -0.10 -38.26
N THR A 66 2.49 -0.21 -39.19
CA THR A 66 3.53 -1.26 -39.19
C THR A 66 4.81 -0.87 -38.45
N MET A 67 4.97 0.40 -38.05
CA MET A 67 6.20 0.90 -37.41
C MET A 67 6.10 0.90 -35.87
N VAL A 68 7.24 0.67 -35.21
CA VAL A 68 7.40 0.67 -33.75
C VAL A 68 8.30 1.84 -33.34
N TYR A 69 7.82 2.65 -32.39
CA TYR A 69 8.53 3.80 -31.85
C TYR A 69 8.70 3.64 -30.33
N ALA A 70 9.87 4.03 -29.81
CA ALA A 70 10.13 4.11 -28.38
C ALA A 70 10.14 5.58 -27.95
N SER A 71 9.44 5.91 -26.87
CA SER A 71 9.56 7.23 -26.26
C SER A 71 10.94 7.40 -25.61
N PRO A 72 11.38 8.64 -25.35
CA PRO A 72 12.58 8.88 -24.54
C PRO A 72 12.52 8.17 -23.18
N ARG A 73 13.69 7.79 -22.65
CA ARG A 73 13.81 7.25 -21.29
C ARG A 73 13.38 8.31 -20.28
N ARG A 74 12.66 7.88 -19.25
CA ARG A 74 12.12 8.80 -18.24
C ARG A 74 12.94 8.67 -16.95
N PRO A 75 13.46 9.77 -16.39
CA PRO A 75 14.07 9.72 -15.07
C PRO A 75 12.98 9.47 -14.04
N MET A 76 13.22 8.52 -13.14
CA MET A 76 12.38 8.25 -11.98
C MET A 76 13.25 7.92 -10.78
N LYS A 77 12.74 8.22 -9.59
CA LYS A 77 13.31 7.80 -8.32
C LYS A 77 12.69 6.47 -7.92
N THR A 78 13.50 5.43 -7.81
CA THR A 78 13.07 4.09 -7.35
C THR A 78 14.17 3.42 -6.55
N THR A 79 13.86 2.27 -5.97
CA THR A 79 14.87 1.45 -5.29
C THR A 79 15.90 0.90 -6.27
N ALA A 80 17.13 0.64 -5.80
CA ALA A 80 18.17 0.03 -6.63
C ALA A 80 17.77 -1.36 -7.12
N GLY A 81 17.06 -2.14 -6.30
CA GLY A 81 16.52 -3.44 -6.68
C GLY A 81 15.52 -3.36 -7.84
N ASP A 82 14.59 -2.39 -7.80
CA ASP A 82 13.63 -2.19 -8.90
C ASP A 82 14.30 -1.72 -10.20
N CYS A 83 15.43 -1.03 -10.08
CA CYS A 83 16.19 -0.51 -11.21
C CYS A 83 16.93 -1.60 -11.99
N GLU A 84 17.51 -2.57 -11.28
CA GLU A 84 18.27 -3.67 -11.90
C GLU A 84 17.37 -4.62 -12.70
N ILE A 85 16.10 -4.75 -12.30
CA ILE A 85 15.16 -5.71 -12.89
C ILE A 85 14.50 -5.19 -14.17
N ARG A 86 14.40 -3.88 -14.36
CA ARG A 86 13.55 -3.24 -15.38
C ARG A 86 14.31 -2.76 -16.62
#